data_AF-A0A1G8IJL9-F1
#
_entry.id   AF-A0A1G8IJL9-F1
#
_cell.length_a   1.000
_cell.length_b   1.000
_cell.length_c   1.000
_cell.angle_alpha   90.00
_cell.angle_beta   90.00
_cell.angle_gamma   90.00
#
_symmetry.space_group_name_H-M   'P 1'
#
loop_
_entity.id
_entity.type
_entity.pdbx_description
1 polymer ?
#
loop_
_entity_poly.entity_id
_entity_poly.type
_entity_poly.pdbx_seq_one_letter_code
_entity_poly.pdbx_strand_id
1 'polypeptide(L)'
;MAGLSAWSHDRGQPPGPFDRAPTKAATPGRTITWVPCAEDTTAECGTLNVPIDWDIPGGATVEMAVARRKATDPAARVGSLVVNPGGPGGSGVDFVVHGSSY
;
A
#
# COMPACT_ATOMS: atom_id res chain seq x y z
N MET A 1 42.80 -29.31 -22.73
CA MET A 1 42.27 -29.73 -21.41
C MET A 1 42.93 -28.88 -20.33
N ALA A 2 42.17 -27.96 -19.75
CA ALA A 2 42.40 -27.23 -18.49
C ALA A 2 41.32 -26.12 -18.50
N GLY A 3 40.48 -25.88 -17.51
CA GLY A 3 40.13 -26.52 -16.25
C GLY A 3 38.90 -25.74 -15.80
N LEU A 4 37.82 -26.42 -15.40
CA LEU A 4 36.61 -25.77 -14.92
C LEU A 4 36.95 -25.03 -13.62
N SER A 5 37.01 -23.70 -13.66
CA SER A 5 37.10 -22.88 -12.45
C SER A 5 35.73 -22.87 -11.79
N ALA A 6 35.53 -23.83 -10.89
CA ALA A 6 34.41 -23.84 -9.97
C ALA A 6 34.48 -22.57 -9.11
N TRP A 7 33.48 -21.68 -9.24
CA TRP A 7 33.32 -20.56 -8.35
C TRP A 7 32.86 -21.09 -6.98
N SER A 8 33.78 -21.12 -6.02
CA SER A 8 33.54 -21.53 -4.64
C SER A 8 32.73 -20.48 -3.87
N HIS A 9 31.43 -20.36 -4.14
CA HIS A 9 30.53 -19.45 -3.41
C HIS A 9 29.63 -20.15 -2.38
N ASP A 10 29.92 -21.40 -2.01
CA ASP A 10 29.12 -22.13 -1.02
C ASP A 10 29.80 -22.17 0.37
N ARG A 11 30.19 -20.99 0.87
CA ARG A 11 30.56 -20.78 2.28
C ARG A 11 29.79 -19.60 2.85
N GLY A 12 28.58 -19.88 3.36
CA GLY A 12 27.99 -19.18 4.49
C GLY A 12 27.93 -17.65 4.41
N GLN A 13 27.45 -17.10 3.28
CA GLN A 13 27.03 -15.70 3.27
C GLN A 13 25.86 -15.55 4.26
N PRO A 14 25.92 -14.64 5.26
CA PRO A 14 24.75 -14.34 6.07
C PRO A 14 23.63 -13.82 5.14
N PRO A 15 22.35 -14.13 5.43
CA PRO A 15 21.24 -13.65 4.63
C PRO A 15 21.35 -12.13 4.45
N GLY A 16 21.22 -11.68 3.20
CA GLY A 16 21.20 -10.26 2.89
C GLY A 16 20.04 -9.56 3.59
N PRO A 17 20.06 -8.23 3.68
CA PRO A 17 18.98 -7.47 4.31
C PRO A 17 17.60 -7.71 3.67
N PHE A 18 17.54 -8.28 2.46
CA PHE A 18 16.31 -8.62 1.75
C PHE A 18 15.87 -10.09 1.89
N ASP A 19 16.68 -10.95 2.51
CA ASP A 19 16.41 -12.39 2.66
C ASP A 19 15.63 -12.72 3.95
N ARG A 20 15.24 -11.70 4.72
CA ARG A 20 14.45 -11.89 5.93
C ARG A 20 12.98 -12.09 5.54
N ALA A 21 12.45 -13.28 5.79
CA ALA A 21 11.02 -13.53 5.67
C ALA A 21 10.27 -12.56 6.62
N PRO A 22 9.24 -11.85 6.15
CA PRO A 22 8.52 -10.92 7.00
C PRO A 22 7.82 -11.70 8.10
N THR A 23 8.21 -11.45 9.36
CA THR A 23 7.41 -11.88 10.51
C THR A 23 6.07 -11.18 10.41
N LYS A 24 4.97 -11.95 10.45
CA LYS A 24 3.61 -11.41 10.39
C LYS A 24 3.39 -10.48 11.59
N ALA A 25 3.65 -9.19 11.40
CA ALA A 25 3.39 -8.18 12.40
C ALA A 25 1.88 -8.14 12.65
N ALA A 26 1.48 -8.38 13.90
CA ALA A 26 0.13 -8.04 14.33
C ALA A 26 -0.05 -6.54 14.09
N THR A 27 -0.95 -6.19 13.19
CA THR A 27 -1.16 -4.81 12.75
C THR A 27 -2.12 -4.14 13.74
N PRO A 28 -1.65 -3.26 14.65
CA PRO A 28 -2.57 -2.49 15.49
C PRO A 28 -3.45 -1.60 14.60
N GLY A 29 -4.78 -1.68 14.84
CA GLY A 29 -5.75 -0.62 14.59
C GLY A 29 -5.65 0.14 13.26
N ARG A 30 -5.63 -0.56 12.12
CA ARG A 30 -5.78 0.10 10.81
C ARG A 30 -7.24 0.37 10.48
N THR A 31 -7.90 1.16 11.32
CA THR A 31 -9.25 1.67 11.03
C THR A 31 -9.12 3.02 10.34
N ILE A 32 -9.74 3.15 9.17
CA ILE A 32 -9.88 4.45 8.51
C ILE A 32 -11.16 5.08 9.03
N THR A 33 -11.04 6.24 9.65
CA THR A 33 -12.20 7.09 9.95
C THR A 33 -12.61 7.79 8.67
N TRP A 34 -13.77 7.43 8.15
CA TRP A 34 -14.31 8.01 6.91
C TRP A 34 -15.14 9.24 7.23
N VAL A 35 -14.90 10.31 6.47
CA VAL A 35 -15.72 11.53 6.46
C VAL A 35 -16.05 11.89 5.02
N PRO A 36 -17.12 12.66 4.75
CA PRO A 36 -17.32 13.20 3.41
C PRO A 36 -16.08 13.98 2.94
N CYS A 37 -15.67 13.81 1.69
CA CYS A 37 -14.61 14.66 1.12
C CYS A 37 -15.12 16.11 1.03
N ALA A 38 -14.22 17.08 1.21
CA ALA A 38 -14.59 18.49 1.23
C ALA A 38 -15.01 19.02 -0.16
N GLU A 39 -14.37 18.48 -1.20
CA GLU A 39 -14.55 18.85 -2.60
C GLU A 39 -15.80 18.20 -3.22
N ASP A 40 -16.11 16.97 -2.79
CA ASP A 40 -17.31 16.24 -3.21
C ASP A 40 -17.82 15.32 -2.10
N THR A 41 -18.97 15.69 -1.54
CA THR A 41 -19.60 14.96 -0.43
C THR A 41 -20.20 13.61 -0.82
N THR A 42 -20.26 13.30 -2.11
CA THR A 42 -20.64 11.96 -2.61
C THR A 42 -19.47 10.97 -2.59
N ALA A 43 -18.24 11.44 -2.29
CA ALA A 43 -17.09 10.62 -1.92
C ALA A 43 -16.83 10.68 -0.42
N GLU A 44 -16.15 9.66 0.10
CA GLU A 44 -15.64 9.63 1.46
C GLU A 44 -14.11 9.61 1.45
N CYS A 45 -13.51 10.44 2.29
CA CYS A 45 -12.08 10.60 2.47
C CYS A 45 -11.67 10.13 3.87
N GLY A 46 -10.40 9.75 4.02
CA GLY A 46 -9.82 9.37 5.29
C GLY A 46 -8.32 9.15 5.17
N THR A 47 -7.70 8.74 6.29
CA THR A 47 -6.25 8.53 6.38
C THR A 47 -5.95 7.14 6.90
N LEU A 48 -4.93 6.51 6.29
CA LEU A 48 -4.35 5.25 6.76
C LEU A 48 -2.91 5.48 7.21
N ASN A 49 -2.61 5.17 8.47
CA ASN A 49 -1.24 5.17 8.97
C ASN A 49 -0.50 3.90 8.55
N VAL A 50 0.64 4.06 7.88
CA VAL A 50 1.52 2.97 7.46
C VAL A 50 2.94 3.20 7.96
N PRO A 51 3.70 2.15 8.30
CA PRO A 51 5.07 2.32 8.75
C PRO A 51 5.95 2.81 7.59
N ILE A 52 6.92 3.65 7.91
CA ILE A 52 7.98 4.05 6.97
C ILE A 52 8.88 2.85 6.67
N ASP A 53 9.18 2.05 7.71
CA ASP A 53 9.96 0.82 7.61
C ASP A 53 9.11 -0.37 8.06
N TRP A 54 8.86 -1.29 7.14
CA TRP A 54 8.02 -2.47 7.39
C TRP A 54 8.72 -3.53 8.25
N ASP A 55 10.05 -3.51 8.38
CA ASP A 55 10.80 -4.36 9.32
C ASP A 55 10.68 -3.84 10.76
N ILE A 56 10.32 -2.56 10.93
CA ILE A 56 10.08 -1.89 12.21
C ILE A 56 8.63 -1.37 12.24
N PRO A 57 7.62 -2.25 12.28
CA PRO A 57 6.20 -1.87 12.12
C PRO A 57 5.65 -0.98 13.24
N GLY A 58 6.32 -0.92 14.40
CA GLY A 58 6.03 -0.01 15.51
C GLY A 58 6.85 1.29 15.50
N GLY A 59 7.63 1.53 14.44
CA GLY A 59 8.47 2.72 14.28
C GLY A 59 7.70 3.92 13.75
N ALA A 60 8.41 4.82 13.06
CA ALA A 60 7.81 6.00 12.45
C ALA A 60 6.78 5.62 11.36
N THR A 61 5.70 6.39 11.28
CA THR A 61 4.63 6.19 10.29
C THR A 61 4.49 7.39 9.36
N VAL A 62 3.90 7.13 8.19
CA VAL A 62 3.39 8.16 7.29
C VAL A 62 1.87 8.03 7.16
N GLU A 63 1.21 9.17 7.04
CA GLU A 63 -0.22 9.28 6.77
C GLU A 63 -0.47 9.13 5.26
N MET A 64 -1.16 8.07 4.87
CA MET A 64 -1.57 7.84 3.49
C MET A 64 -3.03 8.25 3.32
N ALA A 65 -3.28 9.31 2.55
CA ALA A 65 -4.62 9.73 2.20
C ALA A 65 -5.32 8.68 1.32
N VAL A 66 -6.60 8.45 1.57
CA VAL A 66 -7.45 7.53 0.80
C VAL A 66 -8.82 8.16 0.57
N ALA A 67 -9.41 7.87 -0.59
CA ALA A 67 -10.78 8.21 -0.90
C ALA A 67 -11.52 6.98 -1.43
N ARG A 68 -12.84 6.96 -1.25
CA ARG A 68 -13.72 5.93 -1.81
C ARG A 68 -15.04 6.53 -2.24
N ARG A 69 -15.66 5.88 -3.22
CA ARG A 69 -17.10 6.03 -3.48
C ARG A 69 -17.79 4.74 -3.11
N LYS A 70 -18.93 4.85 -2.42
CA LYS A 70 -19.75 3.69 -2.08
C LYS A 70 -20.39 3.13 -3.36
N ALA A 71 -20.61 1.82 -3.39
CA ALA A 71 -21.39 1.20 -4.44
C ALA A 71 -22.78 1.86 -4.49
N THR A 72 -23.28 2.10 -5.71
CA THR A 72 -24.61 2.68 -5.93
C THR A 72 -25.72 1.74 -5.48
N ASP A 73 -25.49 0.43 -5.53
CA ASP A 73 -26.30 -0.60 -4.88
C ASP A 73 -25.49 -1.25 -3.73
N PRO A 74 -25.73 -0.85 -2.47
CA PRO A 74 -25.08 -1.46 -1.32
C PRO A 74 -25.39 -2.95 -1.13
N ALA A 75 -26.56 -3.43 -1.58
CA ALA A 75 -26.97 -4.82 -1.42
C ALA A 75 -26.25 -5.75 -2.43
N ALA A 76 -25.94 -5.24 -3.62
CA ALA A 76 -25.16 -5.95 -4.64
C ALA A 76 -23.63 -5.75 -4.50
N ARG A 77 -23.15 -5.06 -3.46
CA ARG A 77 -21.72 -4.80 -3.28
C ARG A 77 -20.93 -6.10 -3.11
N VAL A 78 -20.02 -6.36 -4.04
CA VAL A 78 -19.04 -7.47 -3.93
C VAL A 78 -17.87 -7.12 -3.02
N GLY A 79 -17.30 -5.91 -3.14
CA GLY A 79 -16.08 -5.54 -2.44
C GLY A 79 -15.62 -4.11 -2.74
N SER A 80 -14.32 -3.85 -2.63
CA SER A 80 -13.70 -2.58 -3.01
C SER A 80 -12.84 -2.78 -4.25
N LEU A 81 -13.05 -1.96 -5.28
CA LEU A 81 -12.11 -1.83 -6.39
C LEU A 81 -11.05 -0.80 -6.01
N VAL A 82 -9.80 -1.21 -5.94
CA VAL A 82 -8.67 -0.31 -5.66
C VAL A 82 -8.06 0.11 -6.98
N VAL A 83 -7.88 1.41 -7.17
CA VAL A 83 -7.35 2.00 -8.39
C VAL A 83 -6.02 2.70 -8.11
N ASN A 84 -5.14 2.67 -9.10
CA ASN A 84 -3.92 3.46 -9.13
C ASN A 84 -3.87 4.15 -10.50
N PRO A 85 -4.03 5.47 -10.60
CA PRO A 85 -4.10 6.18 -11.87
C PRO A 85 -2.77 6.18 -12.65
N GLY A 86 -1.66 5.79 -12.01
CA GLY A 86 -0.33 5.82 -12.63
C GLY A 86 0.41 7.12 -12.36
N GLY A 87 1.32 7.50 -13.26
CA GLY A 87 2.37 8.48 -13.00
C GLY A 87 3.74 7.78 -13.00
N PRO A 88 4.51 7.77 -11.90
CA PRO A 88 4.19 8.06 -10.49
C PRO A 88 3.99 9.54 -10.15
N GLY A 89 3.48 9.82 -8.95
CA GLY A 89 3.17 11.18 -8.47
C GLY A 89 1.73 11.63 -8.72
N GLY A 90 0.94 10.86 -9.49
CA GLY A 90 -0.49 11.08 -9.66
C GLY A 90 -1.27 10.73 -8.40
N SER A 91 -2.24 11.57 -8.04
CA SER A 91 -3.09 11.38 -6.86
C SER A 91 -4.21 10.38 -7.14
N GLY A 92 -4.18 9.22 -6.46
CA GLY A 92 -5.29 8.27 -6.49
C GLY A 92 -6.57 8.81 -5.82
N VAL A 93 -6.41 9.70 -4.85
CA VAL A 93 -7.53 10.39 -4.19
C VAL A 93 -8.26 11.27 -5.20
N ASP A 94 -7.53 12.12 -5.92
CA ASP A 94 -8.15 13.02 -6.90
C ASP A 94 -8.84 12.25 -8.02
N PHE A 95 -8.26 11.12 -8.44
CA PHE A 95 -8.88 10.24 -9.43
C PHE A 95 -10.25 9.71 -8.96
N VAL A 96 -10.37 9.32 -7.69
CA VAL A 96 -11.63 8.82 -7.11
C VAL A 96 -12.63 9.96 -6.84
N VAL A 97 -12.15 11.10 -6.35
CA VAL A 97 -12.98 12.26 -5.98
C VAL A 97 -13.44 13.06 -7.20
N HIS A 98 -12.71 13.08 -8.31
CA HIS A 98 -13.07 13.90 -9.47
C HIS A 98 -13.39 13.09 -10.73
N GLY A 99 -13.33 11.76 -10.66
CA GLY A 99 -13.74 10.77 -11.67
C GLY A 99 -13.85 11.28 -13.11
N SER A 100 -12.87 10.92 -13.96
CA SER A 100 -12.82 11.15 -15.42
C SER A 100 -12.70 12.59 -15.94
N SER A 101 -12.44 13.58 -15.08
CA SER A 101 -12.24 14.99 -15.49
C SER A 101 -10.80 15.32 -15.96
N TYR A 102 -10.05 14.34 -16.45
CA TYR A 102 -8.77 14.57 -17.15
C TYR A 102 -9.00 14.71 -18.65
#